data_AF-A0A924IP09-F1
#
_entry.id   AF-A0A924IP09-F1
#
_cell.length_a   1.000
_cell.length_b   1.000
_cell.length_c   1.000
_cell.angle_alpha   90.00
_cell.angle_beta   90.00
_cell.angle_gamma   90.00
#
_symmetry.space_group_name_H-M   'P 1'
#
loop_
_entity.id
_entity.type
_entity.pdbx_description
1 polymer ?
#
loop_
_entity_poly.entity_id
_entity_poly.type
_entity_poly.pdbx_seq_one_letter_code
_entity_poly.pdbx_strand_id
1 'polypeptide(L)'
;MRAFFFCLPAAALCLMTACASGPQPPEWQLEAKSAMDRAVAAYLEGDSRVEQAEISRARAALARTGRADLLANVELLRCAPRVASLVFEPCEAFESLRPEATAGQRAYADYLRGQLQPQDAALLPEAQRGVATDHPTAALGQKDPLSQLVAAGVLLQAGKATASVHEAAVNTASAQGWRRPLLAWLGLQLRQAEQASQADEVARLQRKIAIVGGLRAARAKDLP
;
A
#
# COMPACT_ATOMS: atom_id res chain seq x y z
N MET A 1 55.14 60.51 19.17
CA MET A 1 55.40 59.06 19.35
C MET A 1 54.25 58.29 18.71
N ARG A 2 54.54 57.47 17.70
CA ARG A 2 53.58 56.65 16.94
C ARG A 2 53.35 55.32 17.68
N ALA A 3 52.12 54.85 17.74
CA ALA A 3 51.82 53.41 17.85
C ALA A 3 50.53 53.11 17.08
N PHE A 4 50.67 52.22 16.11
CA PHE A 4 49.63 51.60 15.27
C PHE A 4 48.82 50.59 16.09
N PHE A 5 47.52 50.43 15.83
CA PHE A 5 46.88 49.12 15.94
C PHE A 5 45.80 48.94 14.86
N PHE A 6 45.96 47.81 14.17
CA PHE A 6 45.24 47.32 12.99
C PHE A 6 43.84 46.82 13.43
N CYS A 7 42.78 47.16 12.70
CA CYS A 7 41.44 46.62 12.95
C CYS A 7 40.80 46.20 11.62
N LEU A 8 40.80 44.90 11.35
CA LEU A 8 40.06 44.23 10.27
C LEU A 8 39.61 42.86 10.83
N PRO A 9 38.63 42.17 10.23
CA PRO A 9 37.19 42.19 10.50
C PRO A 9 36.72 40.78 10.94
N ALA A 10 35.41 40.49 10.82
CA ALA A 10 34.76 39.16 10.89
C ALA A 10 34.19 38.72 12.24
N ALA A 11 32.86 38.81 12.35
CA ALA A 11 32.06 37.95 13.21
C ALA A 11 30.63 37.87 12.66
N ALA A 12 30.47 37.15 11.54
CA ALA A 12 29.18 36.71 11.04
C ALA A 12 29.27 35.20 10.83
N LEU A 13 29.08 34.41 11.89
CA LEU A 13 28.91 32.96 11.76
C LEU A 13 28.18 32.39 12.98
N CYS A 14 27.20 31.53 12.69
CA CYS A 14 26.65 30.46 13.53
C CYS A 14 25.61 30.80 14.60
N LEU A 15 24.34 30.89 14.16
CA LEU A 15 23.21 30.41 14.97
C LEU A 15 22.33 29.49 14.09
N MET A 16 22.78 28.25 13.91
CA MET A 16 21.95 27.12 13.49
C MET A 16 22.07 26.05 14.58
N THR A 17 21.46 26.29 15.74
CA THR A 17 21.24 25.25 16.74
C THR A 17 20.03 24.43 16.29
N ALA A 18 20.29 23.33 15.60
CA ALA A 18 19.27 22.35 15.23
C ALA A 18 18.67 21.74 16.51
N CYS A 19 17.41 22.07 16.80
CA CYS A 19 16.61 21.42 17.83
C CYS A 19 16.17 20.03 17.33
N ALA A 20 16.93 18.99 17.66
CA ALA A 20 16.49 17.61 17.53
C ALA A 20 17.09 16.78 18.68
N SER A 21 16.54 16.93 19.88
CA SER A 21 16.98 16.22 21.09
C SER A 21 15.84 15.42 21.73
N GLY A 22 15.20 14.56 20.93
CA GLY A 22 14.35 13.49 21.46
C GLY A 22 15.15 12.20 21.65
N PRO A 23 14.79 11.35 22.63
CA PRO A 23 15.41 10.03 22.76
C PRO A 23 15.15 9.19 21.50
N GLN A 24 16.16 8.46 21.05
CA GLN A 24 16.05 7.58 19.89
C GLN A 24 14.95 6.52 20.13
N PRO A 25 14.08 6.23 19.15
CA PRO A 25 13.10 5.17 19.29
C PRO A 25 13.79 3.83 19.57
N PRO A 26 13.16 2.94 20.35
CA PRO A 26 13.65 1.57 20.54
C PRO A 26 13.89 0.86 19.21
N GLU A 27 14.95 0.04 19.15
CA GLU A 27 15.38 -0.67 17.93
C GLU A 27 14.25 -1.49 17.28
N TRP A 28 13.42 -2.17 18.09
CA TRP A 28 12.31 -2.98 17.60
C TRP A 28 11.32 -2.17 16.74
N GLN A 29 11.14 -0.87 17.01
CA GLN A 29 10.22 -0.01 16.23
C GLN A 29 10.76 0.22 14.82
N LEU A 30 12.07 0.50 14.70
CA LEU A 30 12.73 0.71 13.42
C LEU A 30 12.81 -0.59 12.62
N GLU A 31 13.13 -1.71 13.29
CA GLU A 31 13.15 -3.04 12.68
C GLU A 31 11.77 -3.38 12.10
N ALA A 32 10.71 -3.27 12.93
CA ALA A 32 9.35 -3.58 12.52
C ALA A 32 8.89 -2.69 11.35
N LYS A 33 9.11 -1.36 11.44
CA LYS A 33 8.72 -0.42 10.37
C LYS A 33 9.40 -0.74 9.04
N SER A 34 10.72 -0.92 9.06
CA SER A 34 11.47 -1.20 7.83
C SER A 34 11.08 -2.55 7.22
N ALA A 35 10.81 -3.56 8.06
CA ALA A 35 10.36 -4.87 7.61
C ALA A 35 8.95 -4.82 7.01
N MET A 36 8.02 -4.08 7.62
CA MET A 36 6.69 -3.84 7.05
C MET A 36 6.76 -3.17 5.67
N ASP A 37 7.56 -2.11 5.53
CA ASP A 37 7.68 -1.38 4.27
C ASP A 37 8.24 -2.28 3.15
N ARG A 38 9.30 -3.06 3.46
CA ARG A 38 9.87 -4.02 2.51
C ARG A 38 8.90 -5.16 2.17
N ALA A 39 8.10 -5.62 3.13
CA ALA A 39 7.10 -6.65 2.87
C ALA A 39 6.02 -6.15 1.90
N VAL A 40 5.53 -4.91 2.08
CA VAL A 40 4.54 -4.29 1.18
C VAL A 40 5.12 -4.08 -0.21
N ALA A 41 6.33 -3.51 -0.31
CA ALA A 41 6.99 -3.30 -1.60
C ALA A 41 7.18 -4.63 -2.35
N ALA A 42 7.75 -5.63 -1.67
CA ALA A 42 7.96 -6.97 -2.24
C ALA A 42 6.64 -7.63 -2.67
N TYR A 43 5.56 -7.45 -1.90
CA TYR A 43 4.24 -7.94 -2.30
C TYR A 43 3.80 -7.31 -3.63
N LEU A 44 3.82 -5.98 -3.73
CA LEU A 44 3.33 -5.23 -4.88
C LEU A 44 4.14 -5.51 -6.16
N GLU A 45 5.46 -5.66 -6.04
CA GLU A 45 6.37 -6.09 -7.12
C GLU A 45 6.21 -7.57 -7.48
N GLY A 46 5.73 -8.34 -6.51
CA GLY A 46 5.38 -9.74 -6.66
C GLY A 46 6.45 -10.74 -6.27
N ASP A 47 7.41 -10.33 -5.45
CA ASP A 47 8.37 -11.20 -4.77
C ASP A 47 7.75 -11.77 -3.47
N SER A 48 7.03 -12.89 -3.60
CA SER A 48 6.41 -13.57 -2.46
C SER A 48 7.43 -14.06 -1.42
N ARG A 49 8.67 -14.38 -1.83
CA ARG A 49 9.67 -14.92 -0.91
C ARG A 49 10.19 -13.82 -0.01
N VAL A 50 10.47 -12.64 -0.57
CA VAL A 50 10.86 -11.46 0.22
C VAL A 50 9.71 -10.99 1.08
N GLU A 51 8.47 -10.94 0.57
CA GLU A 51 7.29 -10.59 1.39
C GLU A 51 7.17 -11.47 2.64
N GLN A 52 7.27 -12.78 2.48
CA GLN A 52 7.16 -13.73 3.60
C GLN A 52 8.30 -13.56 4.62
N ALA A 53 9.53 -13.35 4.16
CA ALA A 53 10.67 -13.14 5.04
C ALA A 53 10.52 -11.84 5.84
N GLU A 54 10.15 -10.75 5.19
CA GLU A 54 10.03 -9.43 5.81
C GLU A 54 8.83 -9.35 6.75
N ILE A 55 7.68 -9.94 6.39
CA ILE A 55 6.52 -9.95 7.28
C ILE A 55 6.76 -10.80 8.52
N SER A 56 7.52 -11.90 8.39
CA SER A 56 7.91 -12.73 9.54
C SER A 56 8.85 -11.97 10.47
N ARG A 57 9.78 -11.18 9.92
CA ARG A 57 10.65 -10.29 10.71
C ARG A 57 9.84 -9.22 11.44
N ALA A 58 8.88 -8.57 10.77
CA ALA A 58 8.02 -7.57 11.41
C ALA A 58 7.22 -8.17 12.57
N ARG A 59 6.62 -9.35 12.37
CA ARG A 59 5.91 -10.09 13.42
C ARG A 59 6.82 -10.43 14.59
N ALA A 60 8.01 -10.97 14.32
CA ALA A 60 8.97 -11.33 15.37
C ALA A 60 9.41 -10.10 16.19
N ALA A 61 9.63 -8.96 15.54
CA ALA A 61 9.98 -7.72 16.21
C ALA A 61 8.88 -7.22 17.16
N LEU A 62 7.61 -7.28 16.72
CA LEU A 62 6.48 -6.85 17.52
C LEU A 62 6.05 -7.87 18.59
N ALA A 63 6.18 -9.16 18.32
CA ALA A 63 5.83 -10.21 19.27
C ALA A 63 6.61 -10.10 20.59
N ARG A 64 7.86 -9.61 20.54
CA ARG A 64 8.69 -9.34 21.74
C ARG A 64 8.08 -8.32 22.69
N THR A 65 7.13 -7.50 22.22
CA THR A 65 6.44 -6.50 23.04
C THR A 65 5.21 -7.05 23.77
N GLY A 66 4.71 -8.23 23.38
CA GLY A 66 3.45 -8.78 23.90
C GLY A 66 2.19 -7.97 23.54
N ARG A 67 2.28 -7.03 22.60
CA ARG A 67 1.20 -6.12 22.23
C ARG A 67 0.40 -6.64 21.04
N ALA A 68 -0.76 -7.22 21.30
CA ALA A 68 -1.65 -7.74 20.25
C ALA A 68 -2.12 -6.65 19.27
N ASP A 69 -2.33 -5.42 19.75
CA ASP A 69 -2.70 -4.28 18.90
C ASP A 69 -1.60 -3.91 17.89
N LEU A 70 -0.32 -4.04 18.25
CA LEU A 70 0.78 -3.81 17.31
C LEU A 70 0.86 -4.92 16.25
N LEU A 71 0.67 -6.18 16.65
CA LEU A 71 0.57 -7.29 15.70
C LEU A 71 -0.62 -7.13 14.76
N ALA A 72 -1.76 -6.66 15.27
CA ALA A 72 -2.95 -6.39 14.47
C ALA A 72 -2.67 -5.36 13.36
N ASN A 73 -1.88 -4.30 13.64
CA ASN A 73 -1.47 -3.34 12.61
C ASN A 73 -0.64 -3.99 11.49
N VAL A 74 0.29 -4.89 11.82
CA VAL A 74 1.08 -5.62 10.82
C VAL A 74 0.19 -6.45 9.91
N GLU A 75 -0.80 -7.16 10.48
CA GLU A 75 -1.70 -8.00 9.68
C GLU A 75 -2.63 -7.18 8.78
N LEU A 76 -3.12 -6.02 9.26
CA LEU A 76 -3.89 -5.10 8.43
C LEU A 76 -3.06 -4.51 7.30
N LEU A 77 -1.80 -4.15 7.59
CA LEU A 77 -0.84 -3.66 6.60
C LEU A 77 -0.49 -4.74 5.55
N ARG A 78 -0.46 -6.01 5.95
CA ARG A 78 -0.33 -7.15 5.03
C ARG A 78 -1.58 -7.34 4.16
N CYS A 79 -2.77 -7.09 4.69
CA CYS A 79 -4.03 -7.25 3.97
C CYS A 79 -4.32 -6.15 2.95
N ALA A 80 -4.01 -4.89 3.26
CA ALA A 80 -4.29 -3.78 2.37
C ALA A 80 -3.75 -3.96 0.93
N PRO A 81 -2.48 -4.33 0.68
CA PRO A 81 -1.97 -4.51 -0.68
C PRO A 81 -2.59 -5.74 -1.39
N ARG A 82 -3.14 -6.72 -0.65
CA ARG A 82 -3.92 -7.82 -1.22
C ARG A 82 -5.23 -7.31 -1.80
N VAL A 83 -5.97 -6.49 -1.07
CA VAL A 83 -7.19 -5.80 -1.56
C VAL A 83 -6.87 -4.91 -2.77
N ALA A 84 -5.77 -4.15 -2.71
CA ALA A 84 -5.28 -3.35 -3.85
C ALA A 84 -4.97 -4.20 -5.10
N SER A 85 -4.65 -5.48 -4.89
CA SER A 85 -4.38 -6.47 -5.95
C SER A 85 -5.55 -7.42 -6.20
N LEU A 86 -6.76 -7.05 -5.78
CA LEU A 86 -8.01 -7.79 -5.98
C LEU A 86 -8.01 -9.21 -5.38
N VAL A 87 -7.22 -9.44 -4.35
CA VAL A 87 -7.22 -10.66 -3.54
C VAL A 87 -8.10 -10.42 -2.33
N PHE A 88 -9.34 -10.90 -2.41
CA PHE A 88 -10.36 -10.74 -1.37
C PHE A 88 -10.46 -12.00 -0.52
N GLU A 89 -9.57 -12.09 0.46
CA GLU A 89 -9.53 -13.19 1.43
C GLU A 89 -9.80 -12.64 2.84
N PRO A 90 -10.33 -13.45 3.76
CA PRO A 90 -10.37 -13.09 5.16
C PRO A 90 -8.94 -12.76 5.65
N CYS A 91 -8.79 -11.67 6.40
CA CYS A 91 -7.54 -11.32 7.08
C CYS A 91 -7.31 -12.23 8.29
N GLU A 92 -7.17 -13.54 8.07
CA GLU A 92 -7.28 -14.58 9.11
C GLU A 92 -6.37 -14.32 10.33
N ALA A 93 -5.13 -13.93 10.08
CA ALA A 93 -4.19 -13.58 11.15
C ALA A 93 -4.67 -12.37 11.98
N PHE A 94 -5.25 -11.35 11.35
CA PHE A 94 -5.88 -10.24 12.07
C PHE A 94 -7.14 -10.68 12.82
N GLU A 95 -7.98 -11.54 12.22
CA GLU A 95 -9.21 -12.00 12.87
C GLU A 95 -8.93 -12.71 14.20
N SER A 96 -7.82 -13.44 14.32
CA SER A 96 -7.37 -14.02 15.60
C SER A 96 -7.00 -12.97 16.67
N LEU A 97 -6.57 -11.78 16.25
CA LEU A 97 -6.16 -10.65 17.11
C LEU A 97 -7.29 -9.65 17.35
N ARG A 98 -8.41 -9.77 16.62
CA ARG A 98 -9.53 -8.84 16.60
C ARG A 98 -10.13 -8.50 17.98
N PRO A 99 -10.21 -9.44 18.96
CA PRO A 99 -10.69 -9.12 20.30
C PRO A 99 -9.86 -8.06 21.03
N GLU A 100 -8.56 -8.00 20.78
CA GLU A 100 -7.63 -7.04 21.40
C GLU A 100 -7.35 -5.81 20.52
N ALA A 101 -7.90 -5.77 19.31
CA ALA A 101 -7.71 -4.68 18.38
C ALA A 101 -8.38 -3.37 18.88
N THR A 102 -7.88 -2.23 18.43
CA THR A 102 -8.54 -0.93 18.64
C THR A 102 -9.81 -0.81 17.78
N ALA A 103 -10.68 0.14 18.11
CA ALA A 103 -11.87 0.42 17.30
C ALA A 103 -11.50 0.78 15.85
N GLY A 104 -10.45 1.60 15.65
CA GLY A 104 -9.96 1.97 14.33
C GLY A 104 -9.41 0.79 13.53
N GLN A 105 -8.72 -0.15 14.18
CA GLN A 105 -8.24 -1.37 13.53
C GLN A 105 -9.39 -2.27 13.07
N ARG A 106 -10.42 -2.47 13.91
CA ARG A 106 -11.62 -3.23 13.51
C ARG A 106 -12.35 -2.55 12.35
N ALA A 107 -12.56 -1.25 12.43
CA ALA A 107 -13.19 -0.48 11.36
C ALA A 107 -12.40 -0.60 10.05
N TYR A 108 -11.06 -0.50 10.10
CA TYR A 108 -10.24 -0.66 8.91
C TYR A 108 -10.29 -2.08 8.33
N ALA A 109 -10.32 -3.12 9.17
CA ALA A 109 -10.53 -4.50 8.73
C ALA A 109 -11.88 -4.70 8.02
N ASP A 110 -12.94 -4.11 8.56
CA ASP A 110 -14.28 -4.17 7.97
C ASP A 110 -14.34 -3.39 6.66
N TYR A 111 -13.67 -2.24 6.60
CA TYR A 111 -13.48 -1.48 5.37
C TYR A 111 -12.77 -2.28 4.28
N LEU A 112 -11.65 -2.96 4.61
CA LEU A 112 -10.93 -3.83 3.67
C LEU A 112 -11.77 -5.00 3.14
N ARG A 113 -12.85 -5.36 3.83
CA ARG A 113 -13.82 -6.39 3.39
C ARG A 113 -15.04 -5.81 2.68
N GLY A 114 -15.14 -4.50 2.52
CA GLY A 114 -16.33 -3.82 2.01
C GLY A 114 -17.55 -3.88 2.96
N GLN A 115 -17.31 -4.12 4.26
CA GLN A 115 -18.34 -4.35 5.29
C GLN A 115 -18.42 -3.23 6.34
N LEU A 116 -17.71 -2.12 6.12
CA LEU A 116 -17.69 -0.98 7.03
C LEU A 116 -19.10 -0.45 7.30
N GLN A 117 -19.41 -0.24 8.56
CA GLN A 117 -20.65 0.42 8.96
C GLN A 117 -20.53 1.95 8.79
N PRO A 118 -21.58 2.65 8.33
CA PRO A 118 -21.51 4.10 8.11
C PRO A 118 -21.05 4.91 9.33
N GLN A 119 -21.43 4.50 10.55
CA GLN A 119 -21.02 5.17 11.79
C GLN A 119 -19.51 5.07 12.08
N ASP A 120 -18.83 4.07 11.51
CA ASP A 120 -17.41 3.81 11.76
C ASP A 120 -16.51 4.50 10.73
N ALA A 121 -17.08 5.21 9.74
CA ALA A 121 -16.31 5.89 8.69
C ALA A 121 -15.30 6.90 9.24
N ALA A 122 -15.63 7.57 10.34
CA ALA A 122 -14.72 8.52 11.01
C ALA A 122 -13.49 7.85 11.64
N LEU A 123 -13.57 6.55 11.93
CA LEU A 123 -12.47 5.76 12.53
C LEU A 123 -11.40 5.35 11.51
N LEU A 124 -11.67 5.51 10.21
CA LEU A 124 -10.72 5.15 9.17
C LEU A 124 -9.49 6.09 9.15
N PRO A 125 -8.37 5.60 8.57
CA PRO A 125 -7.28 6.47 8.14
C PRO A 125 -7.81 7.60 7.26
N GLU A 126 -7.25 8.81 7.42
CA GLU A 126 -7.73 10.02 6.73
C GLU A 126 -7.89 9.83 5.22
N ALA A 127 -6.91 9.16 4.58
CA ALA A 127 -6.94 8.86 3.16
C ALA A 127 -8.17 8.05 2.70
N GLN A 128 -8.77 7.26 3.60
CA GLN A 128 -9.86 6.34 3.28
C GLN A 128 -11.24 6.84 3.72
N ARG A 129 -11.31 7.87 4.58
CA ARG A 129 -12.58 8.41 5.09
C ARG A 129 -13.49 8.86 3.95
N GLY A 130 -12.93 9.58 2.97
CA GLY A 130 -13.69 10.07 1.81
C GLY A 130 -14.35 8.93 1.03
N VAL A 131 -13.65 7.82 0.80
CA VAL A 131 -14.19 6.66 0.05
C VAL A 131 -15.29 5.94 0.82
N ALA A 132 -15.24 5.96 2.14
CA ALA A 132 -16.27 5.37 2.98
C ALA A 132 -17.56 6.21 3.04
N THR A 133 -17.44 7.54 2.94
CA THR A 133 -18.56 8.47 3.06
C THR A 133 -19.11 8.95 1.71
N ASP A 134 -18.28 9.02 0.69
CA ASP A 134 -18.56 9.58 -0.62
C ASP A 134 -18.67 8.50 -1.70
N HIS A 135 -19.25 8.88 -2.83
CA HIS A 135 -19.34 8.09 -4.04
C HIS A 135 -17.94 7.76 -4.64
N PRO A 136 -17.86 6.82 -5.61
CA PRO A 136 -16.60 6.21 -6.10
C PRO A 136 -15.48 7.18 -6.54
N THR A 137 -15.82 8.45 -6.78
CA THR A 137 -14.90 9.54 -7.16
C THR A 137 -13.84 9.85 -6.11
N ALA A 138 -14.11 9.65 -4.82
CA ALA A 138 -13.13 9.92 -3.76
C ALA A 138 -11.86 9.04 -3.87
N ALA A 139 -11.93 7.89 -4.56
CA ALA A 139 -10.75 7.08 -4.84
C ALA A 139 -9.83 7.69 -5.90
N LEU A 140 -10.32 8.56 -6.78
CA LEU A 140 -9.59 9.01 -7.98
C LEU A 140 -8.54 10.10 -7.70
N GLY A 141 -8.52 10.68 -6.50
CA GLY A 141 -7.67 11.84 -6.15
C GLY A 141 -6.79 11.65 -4.92
N GLN A 142 -6.62 10.41 -4.44
CA GLN A 142 -5.77 10.16 -3.27
C GLN A 142 -4.29 10.38 -3.62
N LYS A 143 -3.57 11.08 -2.72
CA LYS A 143 -2.14 11.39 -2.91
C LYS A 143 -1.24 10.17 -2.76
N ASP A 144 -1.61 9.25 -1.87
CA ASP A 144 -0.86 8.02 -1.65
C ASP A 144 -1.32 6.94 -2.65
N PRO A 145 -0.45 6.46 -3.57
CA PRO A 145 -0.83 5.52 -4.62
C PRO A 145 -1.36 4.18 -4.09
N LEU A 146 -0.82 3.70 -2.96
CA LEU A 146 -1.30 2.44 -2.38
C LEU A 146 -2.70 2.62 -1.80
N SER A 147 -2.93 3.69 -1.04
CA SER A 147 -4.24 4.02 -0.49
C SER A 147 -5.30 4.16 -1.60
N GLN A 148 -4.93 4.77 -2.74
CA GLN A 148 -5.80 4.85 -3.92
C GLN A 148 -6.20 3.46 -4.45
N LEU A 149 -5.25 2.54 -4.58
CA LEU A 149 -5.54 1.18 -5.04
C LEU A 149 -6.36 0.37 -4.02
N VAL A 150 -6.11 0.56 -2.73
CA VAL A 150 -6.93 -0.04 -1.67
C VAL A 150 -8.37 0.43 -1.79
N ALA A 151 -8.59 1.75 -1.94
CA ALA A 151 -9.91 2.31 -2.16
C ALA A 151 -10.60 1.76 -3.41
N ALA A 152 -9.88 1.66 -4.52
CA ALA A 152 -10.39 1.06 -5.75
C ALA A 152 -10.79 -0.41 -5.53
N GLY A 153 -9.97 -1.18 -4.82
CA GLY A 153 -10.24 -2.58 -4.49
C GLY A 153 -11.48 -2.73 -3.60
N VAL A 154 -11.64 -1.88 -2.58
CA VAL A 154 -12.82 -1.86 -1.70
C VAL A 154 -14.08 -1.49 -2.47
N LEU A 155 -14.02 -0.48 -3.35
CA LEU A 155 -15.14 -0.10 -4.22
C LEU A 155 -15.52 -1.26 -5.15
N LEU A 156 -14.55 -1.99 -5.69
CA LEU A 156 -14.82 -3.16 -6.54
C LEU A 156 -15.51 -4.26 -5.73
N GLN A 157 -15.00 -4.58 -4.54
CA GLN A 157 -15.58 -5.58 -3.65
C GLN A 157 -17.02 -5.23 -3.25
N ALA A 158 -17.30 -3.94 -3.05
CA ALA A 158 -18.64 -3.44 -2.76
C ALA A 158 -19.57 -3.33 -3.99
N GLY A 159 -19.09 -3.70 -5.20
CA GLY A 159 -19.85 -3.57 -6.45
C GLY A 159 -20.08 -2.12 -6.91
N LYS A 160 -19.29 -1.18 -6.39
CA LYS A 160 -19.41 0.27 -6.64
C LYS A 160 -18.32 0.83 -7.55
N ALA A 161 -17.33 0.03 -7.97
CA ALA A 161 -16.27 0.50 -8.86
C ALA A 161 -16.81 0.80 -10.27
N THR A 162 -16.57 2.03 -10.73
CA THR A 162 -16.90 2.49 -12.08
C THR A 162 -15.75 2.20 -13.06
N ALA A 163 -15.99 2.37 -14.36
CA ALA A 163 -14.95 2.28 -15.38
C ALA A 163 -13.77 3.25 -15.11
N SER A 164 -14.06 4.47 -14.64
CA SER A 164 -13.03 5.44 -14.25
C SER A 164 -12.18 4.99 -13.06
N VAL A 165 -12.77 4.26 -12.10
CA VAL A 165 -12.00 3.64 -10.99
C VAL A 165 -11.09 2.54 -11.51
N HIS A 166 -11.56 1.70 -12.45
CA HIS A 166 -10.72 0.66 -13.05
C HIS A 166 -9.53 1.26 -13.83
N GLU A 167 -9.78 2.31 -14.60
CA GLU A 167 -8.74 3.01 -15.36
C GLU A 167 -7.71 3.66 -14.43
N ALA A 168 -8.17 4.38 -13.41
CA ALA A 168 -7.29 4.98 -12.42
C ALA A 168 -6.45 3.92 -11.69
N ALA A 169 -7.02 2.78 -11.33
CA ALA A 169 -6.27 1.70 -10.68
C ALA A 169 -5.17 1.12 -11.59
N VAL A 170 -5.45 0.90 -12.87
CA VAL A 170 -4.42 0.47 -13.84
C VAL A 170 -3.34 1.53 -14.00
N ASN A 171 -3.71 2.81 -14.13
CA ASN A 171 -2.76 3.89 -14.30
C ASN A 171 -1.87 4.06 -13.07
N THR A 172 -2.43 4.03 -11.86
CA THR A 172 -1.69 4.10 -10.60
C THR A 172 -0.73 2.92 -10.44
N ALA A 173 -1.19 1.68 -10.63
CA ALA A 173 -0.32 0.50 -10.53
C ALA A 173 0.80 0.52 -11.58
N SER A 174 0.49 0.96 -12.81
CA SER A 174 1.46 1.09 -13.89
C SER A 174 2.50 2.17 -13.62
N ALA A 175 2.09 3.34 -13.13
CA ALA A 175 3.00 4.45 -12.82
C ALA A 175 3.98 4.11 -11.69
N GLN A 176 3.56 3.28 -10.73
CA GLN A 176 4.41 2.81 -9.64
C GLN A 176 5.26 1.57 -9.99
N GLY A 177 5.05 0.96 -11.17
CA GLY A 177 5.73 -0.28 -11.53
C GLY A 177 5.28 -1.50 -10.69
N TRP A 178 4.11 -1.44 -10.06
CA TRP A 178 3.61 -2.50 -9.19
C TRP A 178 2.95 -3.63 -9.99
N ARG A 179 3.73 -4.67 -10.25
CA ARG A 179 3.35 -5.78 -11.11
C ARG A 179 2.09 -6.52 -10.66
N ARG A 180 1.96 -6.86 -9.36
CA ARG A 180 0.81 -7.64 -8.87
C ARG A 180 -0.53 -6.93 -9.07
N PRO A 181 -0.74 -5.70 -8.54
CA PRO A 181 -2.00 -5.01 -8.75
C PRO A 181 -2.23 -4.72 -10.23
N LEU A 182 -1.20 -4.37 -11.00
CA LEU A 182 -1.36 -4.12 -12.43
C LEU A 182 -1.90 -5.34 -13.17
N LEU A 183 -1.36 -6.53 -12.93
CA LEU A 183 -1.87 -7.77 -13.53
C LEU A 183 -3.30 -8.09 -13.09
N ALA A 184 -3.63 -7.87 -11.81
CA ALA A 184 -4.97 -8.13 -11.29
C ALA A 184 -6.02 -7.24 -11.98
N TRP A 185 -5.76 -5.94 -12.07
CA TRP A 185 -6.68 -4.99 -12.69
C TRP A 185 -6.77 -5.16 -14.22
N LEU A 186 -5.67 -5.47 -14.90
CA LEU A 186 -5.71 -5.81 -16.33
C LEU A 186 -6.49 -7.11 -16.58
N GLY A 187 -6.33 -8.12 -15.72
CA GLY A 187 -7.09 -9.37 -15.81
C GLY A 187 -8.59 -9.18 -15.58
N LEU A 188 -8.98 -8.23 -14.72
CA LEU A 188 -10.39 -7.84 -14.57
C LEU A 188 -10.93 -7.22 -15.87
N GLN A 189 -10.23 -6.24 -16.45
CA GLN A 189 -10.66 -5.60 -17.70
C GLN A 189 -10.71 -6.59 -18.86
N LEU A 190 -9.77 -7.54 -18.92
CA LEU A 190 -9.75 -8.58 -19.94
C LEU A 190 -11.03 -9.42 -19.90
N ARG A 191 -11.42 -9.90 -18.71
CA ARG A 191 -12.67 -10.67 -18.53
C ARG A 191 -13.91 -9.87 -18.93
N GLN A 192 -13.94 -8.57 -18.63
CA GLN A 192 -15.05 -7.69 -19.02
C GLN A 192 -15.13 -7.52 -20.54
N ALA A 193 -13.98 -7.31 -21.20
CA ALA A 193 -13.91 -7.18 -22.65
C ALA A 193 -14.31 -8.49 -23.37
N GLU A 194 -13.92 -9.65 -22.83
CA GLU A 194 -14.33 -10.97 -23.32
C GLU A 194 -15.85 -11.14 -23.21
N GLN A 195 -16.45 -10.81 -22.06
CA GLN A 195 -17.90 -10.86 -21.85
C GLN A 195 -18.66 -9.92 -22.79
N ALA A 196 -18.09 -8.75 -23.08
CA ALA A 196 -18.64 -7.77 -24.02
C ALA A 196 -18.32 -8.09 -25.50
N SER A 197 -17.63 -9.20 -25.80
CA SER A 197 -17.22 -9.60 -27.15
C SER A 197 -16.40 -8.54 -27.91
N GLN A 198 -15.57 -7.76 -27.20
CA GLN A 198 -14.75 -6.69 -27.75
C GLN A 198 -13.38 -7.21 -28.21
N ALA A 199 -13.32 -7.86 -29.37
CA ALA A 199 -12.13 -8.59 -29.84
C ALA A 199 -10.83 -7.74 -29.85
N ASP A 200 -10.91 -6.50 -30.32
CA ASP A 200 -9.74 -5.60 -30.39
C ASP A 200 -9.21 -5.21 -28.99
N GLU A 201 -10.13 -5.00 -28.05
CA GLU A 201 -9.83 -4.70 -26.65
C GLU A 201 -9.14 -5.88 -25.97
N VAL A 202 -9.71 -7.08 -26.13
CA VAL A 202 -9.14 -8.33 -25.64
C VAL A 202 -7.71 -8.51 -26.11
N ALA A 203 -7.46 -8.36 -27.42
CA ALA A 203 -6.14 -8.50 -27.99
C ALA A 203 -5.14 -7.46 -27.43
N ARG A 204 -5.58 -6.22 -27.20
CA ARG A 204 -4.75 -5.17 -26.60
C ARG A 204 -4.39 -5.50 -25.15
N LEU A 205 -5.36 -5.90 -24.34
CA LEU A 205 -5.17 -6.24 -22.93
C LEU A 205 -4.25 -7.46 -22.76
N GLN A 206 -4.43 -8.49 -23.59
CA GLN A 206 -3.54 -9.67 -23.59
C GLN A 206 -2.08 -9.29 -23.86
N ARG A 207 -1.80 -8.42 -24.84
CA ARG A 207 -0.44 -7.92 -25.10
C ARG A 207 0.13 -7.19 -23.88
N LYS A 208 -0.65 -6.32 -23.24
CA LYS A 208 -0.21 -5.57 -22.05
C LYS A 208 0.08 -6.51 -20.87
N ILE A 209 -0.79 -7.48 -20.62
CA ILE A 209 -0.58 -8.51 -19.59
C ILE A 209 0.70 -9.31 -19.87
N ALA A 210 0.96 -9.69 -21.12
CA ALA A 210 2.18 -10.41 -21.49
C ALA A 210 3.46 -9.60 -21.25
N ILE A 211 3.44 -8.28 -21.48
CA ILE A 211 4.55 -7.39 -21.17
C ILE A 211 4.81 -7.36 -19.65
N VAL A 212 3.75 -7.15 -18.85
CA VAL A 212 3.86 -7.01 -17.38
C VAL A 212 4.21 -8.32 -16.70
N GLY A 213 3.70 -9.45 -17.18
CA GLY A 213 4.06 -10.79 -16.71
C GLY A 213 5.52 -11.15 -16.98
N GLY A 214 6.23 -10.31 -17.75
CA GLY A 214 7.47 -10.65 -18.41
C GLY A 214 7.19 -11.63 -19.54
N LEU A 215 7.87 -11.48 -20.67
CA LEU A 215 7.84 -12.38 -21.82
C LEU A 215 8.26 -13.86 -21.50
N ARG A 216 8.23 -14.29 -20.24
CA ARG A 216 8.55 -15.64 -19.75
C ARG A 216 7.48 -16.70 -19.98
N ALA A 217 6.27 -16.36 -20.42
CA ALA A 217 5.41 -17.35 -21.10
C ALA A 217 5.88 -17.59 -22.55
N ALA A 218 6.49 -16.60 -23.20
CA ALA A 218 7.01 -16.75 -24.56
C ALA A 218 8.35 -17.50 -24.62
N ARG A 219 9.11 -17.55 -23.52
CA ARG A 219 10.37 -18.34 -23.41
C ARG A 219 10.20 -19.69 -22.68
N ALA A 220 8.97 -20.14 -22.43
CA ALA A 220 8.69 -21.55 -22.13
C ALA A 220 8.55 -22.40 -23.41
N LYS A 221 8.75 -21.79 -24.60
CA LYS A 221 8.59 -22.41 -25.92
C LYS A 221 9.90 -22.81 -26.63
N ASP A 222 11.08 -22.53 -26.06
CA ASP A 222 12.37 -22.73 -26.76
C ASP A 222 13.43 -23.55 -25.97
N LEU A 223 13.02 -24.50 -25.12
CA LEU A 223 13.92 -25.56 -24.65
C LEU A 223 13.40 -26.91 -25.19
N PRO A 224 14.22 -27.68 -25.92
CA PRO A 224 13.83 -29.01 -26.40
C PRO A 224 13.59 -29.99 -25.24
#